data_AF-A0A7U9XN24-F1
#
_entry.id   AF-A0A7U9XN24-F1
#
_cell.length_a   1.000
_cell.length_b   1.000
_cell.length_c   1.000
_cell.angle_alpha   90.00
_cell.angle_beta   90.00
_cell.angle_gamma   90.00
#
_symmetry.space_group_name_H-M   'P 1'
#
loop_
_entity.id
_entity.type
_entity.pdbx_description
1 polymer ?
#
loop_
_entity_poly.entity_id
_entity_poly.type
_entity_poly.pdbx_seq_one_letter_code
_entity_poly.pdbx_strand_id
1 'polypeptide(L)'
;MKKGAKKLIYNFIKCEGITATIAGIVILIIFLRRSSVTIIDWTMFTTIVVALLLSGLSKIIQAFIMNKLEDSVKLTENYDQLTQKYTNKMITYDNSRASQDNLRKCPPKYKQEIRIPVICEYELEQCEIEIEDSTAQYELPDIIKEHFDELFAAHSRSKIYNQLNIRVDDWEYKNKKLIIKTSRTTYFDSLVTNRAMDFQWHNGLTIREQFEYGPFIHTLKESCLSNHIGFNGFVESSDGYIVFVKRGNRLSIGKGTYGDSVGASLKTKYALDRSGKLTEKGLIEAILSEITNELKIQREELEEEFSDRKHLIAAYRDIVEGGKPQLLFYIRSSLPKERIEQNFFAEVKKSSKIHQRELLEDGKKLLWIPKTELDHLCILPNMIIYHGKTYRMMPSAAASIVMLIEYLKNSRG
;
A
#
# COMPACT_ATOMS: atom_id res chain seq x y z
N MET A 1 -30.53 -18.63 -4.74
CA MET A 1 -29.39 -17.99 -5.44
C MET A 1 -28.24 -17.71 -4.47
N LYS A 2 -27.03 -18.23 -4.71
CA LYS A 2 -25.84 -18.00 -3.85
C LYS A 2 -25.52 -16.49 -3.75
N LYS A 3 -25.10 -16.01 -2.57
CA LYS A 3 -24.85 -14.58 -2.27
C LYS A 3 -24.01 -13.86 -3.33
N GLY A 4 -22.96 -14.50 -3.84
CA GLY A 4 -22.14 -13.88 -4.87
C GLY A 4 -22.82 -13.76 -6.25
N ALA A 5 -23.80 -14.61 -6.58
CA ALA A 5 -24.58 -14.46 -7.81
C ALA A 5 -25.47 -13.21 -7.73
N LYS A 6 -26.05 -12.94 -6.56
CA LYS A 6 -26.79 -11.69 -6.28
C LYS A 6 -25.90 -10.46 -6.45
N LYS A 7 -24.66 -10.49 -5.95
CA LYS A 7 -23.69 -9.39 -6.09
C LYS A 7 -23.26 -9.15 -7.54
N LEU A 8 -23.11 -10.21 -8.32
CA LEU A 8 -22.81 -10.11 -9.75
C LEU A 8 -23.97 -9.45 -10.52
N ILE A 9 -25.20 -9.88 -10.27
CA ILE A 9 -26.41 -9.26 -10.85
C ILE A 9 -26.54 -7.80 -10.41
N TYR A 10 -26.34 -7.49 -9.12
CA TYR A 10 -26.39 -6.11 -8.63
C TYR A 10 -25.36 -5.22 -9.31
N ASN A 11 -24.10 -5.67 -9.43
CA ASN A 11 -23.06 -4.91 -10.12
C ASN A 11 -23.36 -4.76 -11.61
N PHE A 12 -23.91 -5.80 -12.24
CA PHE A 12 -24.36 -5.74 -13.63
C PHE A 12 -25.47 -4.69 -13.82
N ILE A 13 -26.46 -4.63 -12.91
CA ILE A 13 -27.51 -3.61 -12.91
C ILE A 13 -26.93 -2.21 -12.70
N LYS A 14 -26.07 -2.03 -11.69
CA LYS A 14 -25.45 -0.75 -11.35
C LYS A 14 -24.61 -0.17 -12.50
N CYS A 15 -24.01 -1.04 -13.32
CA CYS A 15 -23.25 -0.65 -14.51
C CYS A 15 -24.11 -0.55 -15.78
N GLU A 16 -25.43 -0.38 -15.67
CA GLU A 16 -26.36 -0.34 -16.82
C GLU A 16 -26.32 -1.59 -17.71
N GLY A 17 -25.86 -2.73 -17.18
CA GLY A 17 -25.75 -3.99 -17.91
C GLY A 17 -27.09 -4.48 -18.44
N ILE A 18 -28.19 -4.25 -17.70
CA ILE A 18 -29.54 -4.52 -18.19
C ILE A 18 -29.83 -3.70 -19.45
N THR A 19 -29.54 -2.39 -19.41
CA THR A 19 -29.74 -1.49 -20.55
C THR A 19 -28.90 -1.93 -21.76
N ALA A 20 -27.63 -2.29 -21.53
CA ALA A 20 -26.73 -2.78 -22.59
C ALA A 20 -27.18 -4.14 -23.18
N THR A 21 -27.69 -5.06 -22.35
CA THR A 21 -28.21 -6.35 -22.82
C THR A 21 -29.54 -6.21 -23.55
N ILE A 22 -30.45 -5.36 -23.08
CA ILE A 22 -31.69 -5.06 -23.80
C ILE A 22 -31.34 -4.41 -25.15
N ALA A 23 -30.41 -3.44 -25.19
CA ALA A 23 -29.92 -2.88 -26.44
C ALA A 23 -29.35 -3.96 -27.37
N GLY A 24 -28.49 -4.85 -26.85
CA GLY A 24 -27.93 -5.97 -27.61
C GLY A 24 -28.98 -6.94 -28.19
N ILE A 25 -29.99 -7.30 -27.40
CA ILE A 25 -31.09 -8.18 -27.83
C ILE A 25 -31.93 -7.49 -28.91
N VAL A 26 -32.24 -6.20 -28.73
CA VAL A 26 -33.02 -5.44 -29.70
C VAL A 26 -32.24 -5.30 -31.02
N ILE A 27 -30.93 -5.03 -30.98
CA ILE A 27 -30.05 -5.05 -32.16
C ILE A 27 -30.09 -6.41 -32.86
N LEU A 28 -29.98 -7.51 -32.11
CA LEU A 28 -29.97 -8.87 -32.66
C LEU A 28 -31.30 -9.22 -33.35
N ILE A 29 -32.43 -8.95 -32.69
CA ILE A 29 -33.78 -9.20 -33.23
C ILE A 29 -34.00 -8.39 -34.52
N ILE A 30 -33.53 -7.16 -34.52
CA ILE A 30 -33.67 -6.24 -35.65
C ILE A 30 -32.75 -6.64 -36.82
N PHE A 31 -31.52 -7.06 -36.54
CA PHE A 31 -30.59 -7.61 -37.54
C PHE A 31 -31.17 -8.88 -38.20
N LEU A 32 -31.82 -9.73 -37.41
CA LEU A 32 -32.50 -10.95 -37.89
C LEU A 32 -33.81 -10.66 -38.66
N ARG A 33 -34.44 -9.50 -38.46
CA ARG A 33 -35.70 -9.09 -39.11
C ARG A 33 -35.56 -7.90 -40.07
N ARG A 34 -34.34 -7.63 -40.54
CA ARG A 34 -33.96 -6.48 -41.36
C ARG A 34 -34.82 -6.29 -42.63
N SER A 35 -35.45 -7.35 -43.13
CA SER A 35 -36.28 -7.36 -44.34
C SER A 35 -37.78 -7.08 -44.13
N SER A 36 -38.28 -6.95 -42.89
CA SER A 36 -39.73 -6.92 -42.61
C SER A 36 -40.23 -5.77 -41.73
N VAL A 37 -39.38 -4.80 -41.38
CA VAL A 37 -39.78 -3.69 -40.49
C VAL A 37 -39.50 -2.32 -41.13
N THR A 38 -40.50 -1.78 -41.84
CA THR A 38 -40.46 -0.45 -42.47
C THR A 38 -40.94 0.69 -41.56
N ILE A 39 -41.41 0.38 -40.35
CA ILE A 39 -42.02 1.33 -39.40
C ILE A 39 -40.99 2.05 -38.52
N ILE A 40 -39.77 1.52 -38.40
CA ILE A 40 -38.72 2.07 -37.53
C ILE A 40 -37.85 3.03 -38.34
N ASP A 41 -37.67 4.26 -37.85
CA ASP A 41 -36.59 5.13 -38.33
C ASP A 41 -35.25 4.53 -37.91
N TRP A 42 -34.63 3.86 -38.89
CA TRP A 42 -33.38 3.16 -38.74
C TRP A 42 -32.23 4.06 -38.28
N THR A 43 -32.24 5.32 -38.69
CA THR A 43 -31.22 6.30 -38.28
C THR A 43 -31.37 6.65 -36.80
N MET A 44 -32.58 6.95 -36.34
CA MET A 44 -32.83 7.23 -34.92
C MET A 44 -32.52 6.02 -34.04
N PHE A 45 -32.95 4.82 -34.47
CA PHE A 45 -32.72 3.59 -33.71
C PHE A 45 -31.23 3.25 -33.59
N THR A 46 -30.47 3.30 -34.69
CA THR A 46 -29.02 3.07 -34.67
C THR A 46 -28.30 4.11 -33.80
N THR A 47 -28.75 5.37 -33.81
CA THR A 47 -28.18 6.43 -32.97
C THR A 47 -28.34 6.14 -31.48
N ILE A 48 -29.53 5.69 -31.04
CA ILE A 48 -29.79 5.31 -29.64
C ILE A 48 -28.92 4.14 -29.20
N VAL A 49 -28.84 3.10 -30.04
CA VAL A 49 -28.00 1.91 -29.79
C VAL A 49 -26.53 2.29 -29.63
N VAL A 50 -26.01 3.09 -30.57
CA VAL A 50 -24.61 3.53 -30.56
C VAL A 50 -24.34 4.38 -29.31
N ALA A 51 -25.25 5.28 -28.95
CA ALA A 51 -25.14 6.08 -27.73
C ALA A 51 -25.06 5.22 -26.46
N LEU A 52 -25.86 4.15 -26.36
CA LEU A 52 -25.83 3.23 -25.22
C LEU A 52 -24.51 2.42 -25.14
N LEU A 53 -24.03 1.92 -26.29
CA LEU A 53 -22.74 1.21 -26.34
C LEU A 53 -21.58 2.14 -25.98
N LEU A 54 -21.59 3.37 -26.49
CA LEU A 54 -20.59 4.39 -26.16
C LEU A 54 -20.64 4.77 -24.68
N SER A 55 -21.82 4.90 -24.08
CA SER A 55 -21.97 5.14 -22.64
C SER A 55 -21.35 4.01 -21.81
N GLY A 56 -21.64 2.74 -22.17
CA GLY A 56 -21.07 1.58 -21.50
C GLY A 56 -19.54 1.51 -21.63
N LEU A 57 -19.01 1.70 -22.84
CA LEU A 57 -17.57 1.72 -23.10
C LEU A 57 -16.89 2.88 -22.36
N SER A 58 -17.49 4.06 -22.38
CA SER A 58 -17.02 5.25 -21.66
C SER A 58 -16.87 4.97 -20.17
N LYS A 59 -17.87 4.34 -19.53
CA LYS A 59 -17.80 3.97 -18.10
C LYS A 59 -16.69 2.97 -17.79
N ILE A 60 -16.41 2.02 -18.69
CA ILE A 60 -15.31 1.05 -18.53
C ILE A 60 -13.96 1.77 -18.60
N ILE A 61 -13.77 2.62 -19.61
CA ILE A 61 -12.55 3.42 -19.79
C ILE A 61 -12.35 4.37 -18.61
N GLN A 62 -13.41 5.06 -18.19
CA GLN A 62 -13.41 5.94 -17.03
C GLN A 62 -13.02 5.19 -15.76
N ALA A 63 -13.60 4.01 -15.50
CA ALA A 63 -13.24 3.21 -14.34
C ALA A 63 -11.76 2.80 -14.33
N PHE A 64 -11.21 2.45 -15.50
CA PHE A 64 -9.80 2.10 -15.65
C PHE A 64 -8.88 3.30 -15.41
N ILE A 65 -9.18 4.46 -16.00
CA ILE A 65 -8.42 5.69 -15.82
C ILE A 65 -8.47 6.14 -14.36
N MET A 66 -9.67 6.22 -13.77
CA MET A 66 -9.86 6.61 -12.38
C MET A 66 -9.08 5.70 -11.43
N ASN A 67 -9.05 4.38 -11.68
CA ASN A 67 -8.26 3.48 -10.82
C ASN A 67 -6.75 3.74 -10.88
N LYS A 68 -6.23 4.19 -12.03
CA LYS A 68 -4.82 4.56 -12.18
C LYS A 68 -4.49 5.91 -11.55
N LEU A 69 -5.43 6.86 -11.60
CA LEU A 69 -5.26 8.21 -11.07
C LEU A 69 -5.55 8.31 -9.58
N GLU A 70 -6.33 7.39 -9.01
CA GLU A 70 -6.84 7.51 -7.64
C GLU A 70 -5.74 7.84 -6.64
N ASP A 71 -4.63 7.09 -6.65
CA ASP A 71 -3.51 7.30 -5.71
C ASP A 71 -2.89 8.70 -5.87
N SER A 72 -2.68 9.15 -7.10
CA SER A 72 -2.12 10.48 -7.41
C SER A 72 -3.03 11.65 -7.03
N VAL A 73 -4.34 11.41 -6.92
CA VAL A 73 -5.33 12.42 -6.49
C VAL A 73 -5.43 12.48 -4.96
N LYS A 74 -5.16 11.36 -4.27
CA LYS A 74 -5.23 11.29 -2.81
C LYS A 74 -3.95 11.73 -2.11
N LEU A 75 -2.81 11.47 -2.75
CA LEU A 75 -1.47 11.66 -2.20
C LEU A 75 -0.60 12.32 -3.26
N THR A 76 0.26 13.25 -2.83
CA THR A 76 1.15 13.97 -3.74
C THR A 76 2.17 13.05 -4.41
N GLU A 77 2.37 13.22 -5.71
CA GLU A 77 3.49 12.62 -6.45
C GLU A 77 4.66 13.62 -6.64
N ASN A 78 4.50 14.87 -6.21
CA ASN A 78 5.56 15.88 -6.24
C ASN A 78 6.43 15.79 -4.98
N TYR A 79 7.23 14.73 -4.91
CA TYR A 79 8.09 14.45 -3.76
C TYR A 79 9.18 15.51 -3.57
N ASP A 80 9.66 16.14 -4.64
CA ASP A 80 10.66 17.22 -4.52
C ASP A 80 10.07 18.39 -3.73
N GLN A 81 8.85 18.83 -4.05
CA GLN A 81 8.13 19.86 -3.30
C GLN A 81 7.83 19.41 -1.87
N LEU A 82 7.43 18.15 -1.67
CA LEU A 82 7.16 17.61 -0.34
C LEU A 82 8.41 17.63 0.56
N THR A 83 9.58 17.25 0.02
CA THR A 83 10.87 17.29 0.75
C THR A 83 11.39 18.70 0.98
N GLN A 84 10.92 19.70 0.21
CA GLN A 84 11.23 21.12 0.44
C GLN A 84 10.29 21.76 1.47
N LYS A 85 9.06 21.25 1.60
CA LYS A 85 8.04 21.76 2.54
C LYS A 85 8.45 21.57 3.99
N TYR A 86 9.11 20.46 4.31
CA TYR A 86 9.50 20.14 5.68
C TYR A 86 11.02 20.24 5.89
N THR A 87 11.41 20.73 7.06
CA THR A 87 12.82 20.91 7.47
C THR A 87 13.38 19.67 8.18
N ASN A 88 12.53 18.69 8.52
CA ASN A 88 12.95 17.45 9.16
C ASN A 88 14.01 16.70 8.35
N LYS A 89 14.94 16.02 9.04
CA LYS A 89 15.93 15.16 8.39
C LYS A 89 15.21 13.96 7.77
N MET A 90 15.21 13.91 6.44
CA MET A 90 14.63 12.82 5.67
C MET A 90 15.70 11.84 5.20
N ILE A 91 15.29 10.63 4.82
CA ILE A 91 16.17 9.62 4.24
C ILE A 91 16.81 10.18 2.96
N THR A 92 18.14 10.03 2.89
CA THR A 92 18.96 10.41 1.75
C THR A 92 19.59 9.19 1.11
N TYR A 93 19.76 9.20 -0.21
CA TYR A 93 20.47 8.13 -0.91
C TYR A 93 21.32 8.69 -2.05
N ASP A 94 22.56 8.24 -2.15
CA ASP A 94 23.47 8.63 -3.24
C ASP A 94 23.48 7.57 -4.34
N ASN A 95 22.91 7.92 -5.49
CA ASN A 95 22.85 7.07 -6.67
C ASN A 95 24.20 6.94 -7.42
N SER A 96 25.26 7.65 -7.01
CA SER A 96 26.57 7.61 -7.69
C SER A 96 27.19 6.20 -7.76
N ARG A 97 26.82 5.33 -6.80
CA ARG A 97 27.30 3.93 -6.69
C ARG A 97 26.45 2.93 -7.48
N ALA A 98 25.35 3.38 -8.08
CA ALA A 98 24.49 2.53 -8.88
C ALA A 98 25.21 2.01 -10.13
N SER A 99 24.81 0.83 -10.62
CA SER A 99 25.39 0.27 -11.84
C SER A 99 25.18 1.20 -13.06
N GLN A 100 26.09 1.15 -14.03
CA GLN A 100 26.02 1.99 -15.24
C GLN A 100 24.70 1.79 -16.01
N ASP A 101 24.18 0.57 -16.07
CA ASP A 101 22.91 0.27 -16.71
C ASP A 101 21.72 0.90 -15.98
N ASN A 102 21.77 0.97 -14.65
CA ASN A 102 20.76 1.65 -13.85
C ASN A 102 20.86 3.19 -14.05
N LEU A 103 22.07 3.74 -14.01
CA LEU A 103 22.32 5.18 -14.20
C LEU A 103 21.92 5.70 -15.58
N ARG A 104 22.00 4.87 -16.62
CA ARG A 104 21.51 5.22 -17.98
C ARG A 104 20.00 5.48 -18.01
N LYS A 105 19.23 4.82 -17.16
CA LYS A 105 17.77 5.00 -17.04
C LYS A 105 17.37 5.99 -15.95
N CYS A 106 18.30 6.37 -15.08
CA CYS A 106 18.08 7.38 -14.06
C CYS A 106 18.00 8.80 -14.68
N PRO A 107 16.95 9.58 -14.39
CA PRO A 107 16.88 10.98 -14.78
C PRO A 107 18.10 11.76 -14.25
N PRO A 108 18.68 12.71 -15.01
CA PRO A 108 19.90 13.42 -14.60
C PRO A 108 19.85 14.03 -13.19
N LYS A 109 18.70 14.60 -12.80
CA LYS A 109 18.51 15.23 -11.48
C LYS A 109 18.59 14.25 -10.29
N TYR A 110 18.47 12.95 -10.54
CA TYR A 110 18.46 11.90 -9.52
C TYR A 110 19.70 11.01 -9.56
N LYS A 111 20.72 11.35 -10.36
CA LYS A 111 21.97 10.58 -10.45
C LYS A 111 22.92 10.79 -9.26
N GLN A 112 22.65 11.80 -8.44
CA GLN A 112 23.42 12.14 -7.25
C GLN A 112 22.59 11.82 -6.00
N GLU A 113 22.91 12.49 -4.89
CA GLU A 113 22.12 12.44 -3.66
C GLU A 113 20.68 12.90 -3.90
N ILE A 114 19.74 12.11 -3.40
CA ILE A 114 18.31 12.39 -3.41
C ILE A 114 17.76 12.38 -1.99
N ARG A 115 16.61 13.02 -1.80
CA ARG A 115 15.81 12.92 -0.57
C ARG A 115 14.53 12.15 -0.84
N ILE A 116 14.20 11.21 0.03
CA ILE A 116 12.96 10.44 0.00
C ILE A 116 12.09 10.96 1.16
N PRO A 117 10.79 11.29 0.95
CA PRO A 117 9.93 11.90 1.97
C PRO A 117 9.52 10.92 3.09
N VAL A 118 10.51 10.48 3.85
CA VAL A 118 10.43 9.54 4.96
C VAL A 118 11.42 10.00 6.02
N ILE A 119 10.99 10.04 7.27
CA ILE A 119 11.86 10.36 8.42
C ILE A 119 12.12 9.06 9.18
N CYS A 120 13.38 8.64 9.28
CA CYS A 120 13.76 7.62 10.26
C CYS A 120 13.86 8.32 11.63
N GLU A 121 12.94 8.00 12.54
CA GLU A 121 12.96 8.55 13.89
C GLU A 121 14.00 7.83 14.74
N TYR A 122 14.04 6.49 14.61
CA TYR A 122 14.96 5.65 15.37
C TYR A 122 15.50 4.51 14.51
N GLU A 123 16.82 4.42 14.42
CA GLU A 123 17.52 3.20 14.03
C GLU A 123 17.51 2.24 15.22
N LEU A 124 17.08 1.00 15.01
CA LEU A 124 16.88 0.03 16.08
C LEU A 124 17.92 -1.08 15.97
N GLU A 125 18.70 -1.27 17.03
CA GLU A 125 19.64 -2.38 17.16
C GLU A 125 19.53 -2.98 18.56
N GLN A 126 19.26 -4.29 18.64
CA GLN A 126 19.10 -4.99 19.93
C GLN A 126 18.06 -4.33 20.84
N CYS A 127 16.95 -3.88 20.24
CA CYS A 127 15.94 -3.06 20.89
C CYS A 127 14.85 -3.89 21.60
N GLU A 128 14.56 -3.57 22.85
CA GLU A 128 13.34 -4.04 23.53
C GLU A 128 12.13 -3.20 23.13
N ILE A 129 10.98 -3.81 22.90
CA ILE A 129 9.71 -3.10 22.76
C ILE A 129 8.96 -3.13 24.08
N GLU A 130 8.48 -1.97 24.51
CA GLU A 130 7.44 -1.86 25.52
C GLU A 130 6.22 -1.23 24.91
N ILE A 131 5.06 -1.82 25.19
CA ILE A 131 3.77 -1.35 24.68
C ILE A 131 2.97 -0.78 25.86
N GLU A 132 2.75 0.52 25.81
CA GLU A 132 1.83 1.23 26.69
C GLU A 132 0.48 1.37 25.99
N ASP A 133 -0.36 0.34 26.12
CA ASP A 133 -1.61 0.26 25.36
C ASP A 133 -2.84 0.79 26.12
N SER A 134 -3.64 1.57 25.39
CA SER A 134 -4.95 2.07 25.76
C SER A 134 -6.03 1.53 24.82
N THR A 135 -7.22 1.27 25.37
CA THR A 135 -8.40 0.90 24.59
C THR A 135 -9.22 2.12 24.13
N ALA A 136 -8.75 3.34 24.42
CA ALA A 136 -9.37 4.57 23.96
C ALA A 136 -9.47 4.60 22.44
N GLN A 137 -10.55 5.19 21.92
CA GLN A 137 -10.79 5.32 20.49
C GLN A 137 -10.37 6.71 20.03
N TYR A 138 -9.58 6.76 18.95
CA TYR A 138 -9.27 7.98 18.22
C TYR A 138 -10.55 8.68 17.78
N GLU A 139 -10.62 9.99 18.05
CA GLU A 139 -11.72 10.83 17.63
C GLU A 139 -11.35 11.56 16.34
N LEU A 140 -12.15 11.32 15.30
CA LEU A 140 -11.99 12.01 14.03
C LEU A 140 -12.25 13.53 14.22
N PRO A 141 -11.38 14.43 13.74
CA PRO A 141 -11.61 15.87 13.84
C PRO A 141 -12.92 16.30 13.18
N ASP A 142 -13.61 17.28 13.75
CA ASP A 142 -14.95 17.67 13.30
C ASP A 142 -14.95 18.17 11.84
N ILE A 143 -13.94 18.94 11.44
CA ILE A 143 -13.77 19.35 10.04
C ILE A 143 -13.65 18.14 9.09
N ILE A 144 -13.03 17.03 9.53
CA ILE A 144 -12.96 15.82 8.71
C ILE A 144 -14.31 15.10 8.67
N LYS A 145 -15.10 15.15 9.74
CA LYS A 145 -16.47 14.62 9.75
C LYS A 145 -17.37 15.37 8.77
N GLU A 146 -17.23 16.70 8.68
CA GLU A 146 -17.97 17.54 7.74
C GLU A 146 -17.66 17.18 6.27
N HIS A 147 -16.40 16.83 5.99
CA HIS A 147 -15.93 16.45 4.66
C HIS A 147 -15.86 14.92 4.44
N PHE A 148 -16.47 14.12 5.32
CA PHE A 148 -16.28 12.67 5.33
C PHE A 148 -16.67 12.01 4.00
N ASP A 149 -17.84 12.33 3.46
CA ASP A 149 -18.38 11.68 2.27
C ASP A 149 -17.51 11.91 1.03
N GLU A 150 -17.00 13.14 0.85
CA GLU A 150 -16.12 13.44 -0.29
C GLU A 150 -14.74 12.80 -0.15
N LEU A 151 -14.16 12.84 1.05
CA LEU A 151 -12.89 12.18 1.37
C LEU A 151 -12.99 10.66 1.17
N PHE A 152 -14.11 10.07 1.60
CA PHE A 152 -14.36 8.65 1.44
C PHE A 152 -14.59 8.27 -0.03
N ALA A 153 -15.26 9.13 -0.80
CA ALA A 153 -15.48 8.93 -2.23
C ALA A 153 -14.18 8.91 -3.06
N ALA A 154 -13.10 9.53 -2.57
CA ALA A 154 -11.78 9.45 -3.17
C ALA A 154 -11.26 8.01 -3.33
N HIS A 155 -11.80 7.05 -2.57
CA HIS A 155 -11.43 5.63 -2.60
C HIS A 155 -12.37 4.75 -3.44
N SER A 156 -13.17 5.35 -4.33
CA SER A 156 -14.25 4.68 -5.06
C SER A 156 -13.84 3.47 -5.91
N ARG A 157 -12.56 3.31 -6.27
CA ARG A 157 -12.04 2.16 -7.04
C ARG A 157 -11.29 1.15 -6.18
N SER A 158 -11.18 1.38 -4.89
CA SER A 158 -10.54 0.47 -3.94
C SER A 158 -11.52 -0.49 -3.30
N LYS A 159 -11.03 -1.67 -2.92
CA LYS A 159 -11.80 -2.61 -2.11
C LYS A 159 -11.65 -2.21 -0.66
N ILE A 160 -12.68 -1.59 -0.11
CA ILE A 160 -12.70 -1.08 1.26
C ILE A 160 -13.61 -1.93 2.14
N TYR A 161 -13.17 -2.20 3.36
CA TYR A 161 -13.95 -2.81 4.44
C TYR A 161 -13.43 -2.23 5.74
N ASN A 162 -14.32 -1.89 6.68
CA ASN A 162 -13.87 -1.34 7.94
C ASN A 162 -13.28 -2.44 8.82
N GLN A 163 -12.24 -2.10 9.56
CA GLN A 163 -11.63 -2.96 10.57
C GLN A 163 -11.04 -2.09 11.67
N LEU A 164 -10.99 -2.64 12.89
CA LEU A 164 -10.26 -2.06 14.00
C LEU A 164 -8.77 -2.12 13.70
N ASN A 165 -8.08 -1.00 13.92
CA ASN A 165 -6.64 -0.83 13.79
C ASN A 165 -6.07 -0.27 15.10
N ILE A 166 -4.73 -0.33 15.24
CA ILE A 166 -4.00 0.29 16.35
C ILE A 166 -3.43 1.62 15.88
N ARG A 167 -3.74 2.71 16.58
CA ARG A 167 -3.10 4.02 16.40
C ARG A 167 -1.85 4.10 17.28
N VAL A 168 -0.77 4.68 16.76
CA VAL A 168 0.35 5.09 17.62
C VAL A 168 0.09 6.52 18.07
N ASP A 169 -0.08 6.69 19.38
CA ASP A 169 -0.27 7.99 20.00
C ASP A 169 1.07 8.69 20.20
N ASP A 170 2.11 7.93 20.51
CA ASP A 170 3.46 8.43 20.74
C ASP A 170 4.49 7.30 20.67
N TRP A 171 5.76 7.64 20.46
CA TRP A 171 6.85 6.69 20.68
C TRP A 171 8.12 7.36 21.18
N GLU A 172 8.82 6.66 22.08
CA GLU A 172 10.07 7.14 22.66
C GLU A 172 11.12 6.03 22.59
N TYR A 173 12.34 6.38 22.21
CA TYR A 173 13.47 5.46 22.24
C TYR A 173 14.52 5.90 23.25
N LYS A 174 14.72 5.10 24.29
CA LYS A 174 15.70 5.37 25.37
C LYS A 174 16.30 4.04 25.84
N ASN A 175 17.60 4.01 26.10
CA ASN A 175 18.30 2.85 26.69
C ASN A 175 18.05 1.51 25.94
N LYS A 176 18.11 1.52 24.59
CA LYS A 176 17.78 0.35 23.74
C LYS A 176 16.35 -0.18 23.94
N LYS A 177 15.43 0.68 24.35
CA LYS A 177 14.02 0.36 24.55
C LYS A 177 13.15 1.33 23.76
N LEU A 178 12.32 0.80 22.86
CA LEU A 178 11.30 1.53 22.14
C LEU A 178 9.96 1.38 22.87
N ILE A 179 9.51 2.48 23.47
CA ILE A 179 8.21 2.56 24.14
C ILE A 179 7.20 3.05 23.10
N ILE A 180 6.18 2.25 22.82
CA ILE A 180 5.12 2.57 21.87
C ILE A 180 3.82 2.77 22.64
N LYS A 181 3.29 3.99 22.63
CA LYS A 181 2.00 4.33 23.26
C LYS A 181 0.91 4.18 22.22
N THR A 182 -0.11 3.38 22.50
CA THR A 182 -1.11 3.01 21.49
C THR A 182 -2.55 3.17 21.94
N SER A 183 -3.41 3.47 20.98
CA SER A 183 -4.86 3.51 21.12
C SER A 183 -5.54 2.79 19.96
N ARG A 184 -6.85 2.93 19.81
CA ARG A 184 -7.65 2.32 18.75
C ARG A 184 -8.04 3.34 17.69
N THR A 185 -8.03 2.92 16.45
CA THR A 185 -8.57 3.68 15.32
C THR A 185 -9.25 2.71 14.36
N THR A 186 -9.91 3.20 13.33
CA THR A 186 -10.50 2.34 12.30
C THR A 186 -9.84 2.55 10.95
N TYR A 187 -9.97 1.56 10.07
CA TYR A 187 -9.51 1.70 8.70
C TYR A 187 -10.20 2.85 7.98
N PHE A 188 -11.48 3.10 8.27
CA PHE A 188 -12.21 4.23 7.70
C PHE A 188 -11.64 5.57 8.14
N ASP A 189 -11.25 5.72 9.41
CA ASP A 189 -10.57 6.95 9.88
C ASP A 189 -9.29 7.20 9.09
N SER A 190 -8.53 6.15 8.79
CA SER A 190 -7.30 6.26 7.99
C SER A 190 -7.57 6.60 6.52
N LEU A 191 -8.70 6.15 5.95
CA LEU A 191 -9.09 6.50 4.58
C LEU A 191 -9.36 8.00 4.43
N VAL A 192 -10.00 8.61 5.43
CA VAL A 192 -10.37 10.03 5.41
C VAL A 192 -9.35 10.92 6.12
N THR A 193 -8.20 10.37 6.55
CA THR A 193 -7.07 11.13 7.10
C THR A 193 -5.79 10.82 6.30
N ASN A 194 -4.92 9.94 6.82
CA ASN A 194 -3.60 9.62 6.26
C ASN A 194 -3.61 9.21 4.78
N ARG A 195 -4.68 8.57 4.29
CA ARG A 195 -4.76 8.05 2.90
C ARG A 195 -5.41 8.99 1.92
N ALA A 196 -5.78 10.20 2.34
CA ALA A 196 -6.33 11.26 1.50
C ALA A 196 -5.63 12.60 1.76
N MET A 197 -4.38 12.56 2.26
CA MET A 197 -3.65 13.75 2.75
C MET A 197 -3.67 14.94 1.80
N ASP A 198 -3.56 14.67 0.49
CA ASP A 198 -3.46 15.68 -0.57
C ASP A 198 -4.71 15.70 -1.46
N PHE A 199 -5.79 15.00 -1.07
CA PHE A 199 -7.06 15.09 -1.76
C PHE A 199 -7.66 16.47 -1.57
N GLN A 200 -7.91 17.16 -2.67
CA GLN A 200 -8.49 18.50 -2.66
C GLN A 200 -10.00 18.44 -2.41
N TRP A 201 -10.43 19.06 -1.32
CA TRP A 201 -11.84 19.23 -0.96
C TRP A 201 -12.54 20.22 -1.90
N HIS A 202 -13.87 20.29 -1.83
CA HIS A 202 -14.63 21.23 -2.67
C HIS A 202 -14.23 22.71 -2.49
N ASN A 203 -13.70 23.09 -1.32
CA ASN A 203 -13.25 24.45 -1.01
C ASN A 203 -11.79 24.71 -1.40
N GLY A 204 -11.11 23.71 -1.99
CA GLY A 204 -9.75 23.80 -2.46
C GLY A 204 -8.68 23.43 -1.43
N LEU A 205 -9.04 23.18 -0.17
CA LEU A 205 -8.13 22.80 0.91
C LEU A 205 -7.84 21.29 0.89
N THR A 206 -6.78 20.89 1.59
CA THR A 206 -6.38 19.50 1.80
C THR A 206 -6.14 19.22 3.28
N ILE A 207 -6.14 17.94 3.68
CA ILE A 207 -5.79 17.53 5.05
C ILE A 207 -4.38 18.00 5.41
N ARG A 208 -3.43 17.91 4.48
CA ARG A 208 -2.06 18.38 4.70
C ARG A 208 -2.01 19.88 4.98
N GLU A 209 -2.82 20.70 4.31
CA GLU A 209 -2.87 22.13 4.58
C GLU A 209 -3.55 22.48 5.91
N GLN A 210 -4.49 21.65 6.37
CA GLN A 210 -5.17 21.86 7.65
C GLN A 210 -4.33 21.39 8.84
N PHE A 211 -3.70 20.22 8.75
CA PHE A 211 -3.11 19.54 9.91
C PHE A 211 -1.60 19.36 9.83
N GLU A 212 -0.99 19.39 8.64
CA GLU A 212 0.44 19.11 8.43
C GLU A 212 1.08 20.16 7.49
N TYR A 213 0.84 21.44 7.76
CA TYR A 213 1.19 22.54 6.85
C TYR A 213 2.69 22.87 6.81
N GLY A 214 3.52 22.27 7.67
CA GLY A 214 4.95 22.52 7.77
C GLY A 214 5.27 23.78 8.61
N PRO A 215 6.55 24.16 8.76
CA PRO A 215 7.73 23.56 8.15
C PRO A 215 8.27 22.33 8.91
N PHE A 216 7.66 21.97 10.03
CA PHE A 216 7.97 20.74 10.76
C PHE A 216 6.76 19.83 10.73
N ILE A 217 7.00 18.53 10.67
CA ILE A 217 5.95 17.56 10.93
C ILE A 217 5.57 17.58 12.41
N HIS A 218 4.30 17.45 12.74
CA HIS A 218 3.91 17.30 14.14
C HIS A 218 4.40 15.97 14.71
N THR A 219 4.66 15.98 16.02
CA THR A 219 4.92 14.74 16.76
C THR A 219 3.70 13.81 16.67
N LEU A 220 3.89 12.50 16.89
CA LEU A 220 2.75 11.56 16.93
C LEU A 220 1.70 11.99 17.97
N LYS A 221 2.18 12.55 19.09
CA LYS A 221 1.38 13.04 20.21
C LYS A 221 0.47 14.21 19.83
N GLU A 222 0.96 15.12 19.00
CA GLU A 222 0.23 16.31 18.57
C GLU A 222 -0.61 16.07 17.30
N SER A 223 -0.29 15.03 16.54
CA SER A 223 -0.95 14.75 15.26
C SER A 223 -2.43 14.44 15.41
N CYS A 224 -3.27 15.19 14.70
CA CYS A 224 -4.72 14.96 14.60
C CYS A 224 -5.11 13.84 13.63
N LEU A 225 -4.16 13.04 13.12
CA LEU A 225 -4.42 11.98 12.14
C LEU A 225 -4.66 10.61 12.81
N SER A 226 -5.32 9.71 12.07
CA SER A 226 -5.63 8.33 12.50
C SER A 226 -4.37 7.52 12.84
N ASN A 227 -3.26 7.73 12.12
CA ASN A 227 -1.92 7.21 12.41
C ASN A 227 -1.90 5.73 12.82
N HIS A 228 -2.66 4.89 12.11
CA HIS A 228 -2.58 3.46 12.39
C HIS A 228 -1.16 2.95 12.14
N ILE A 229 -0.65 2.11 13.02
CA ILE A 229 0.67 1.51 12.87
C ILE A 229 0.67 0.56 11.68
N GLY A 230 1.64 0.74 10.79
CA GLY A 230 1.99 -0.24 9.79
C GLY A 230 3.36 -0.85 10.07
N PHE A 231 3.71 -1.85 9.29
CA PHE A 231 5.06 -2.35 9.21
C PHE A 231 5.40 -2.74 7.79
N ASN A 232 6.68 -2.58 7.50
CA ASN A 232 7.34 -3.12 6.34
C ASN A 232 8.43 -4.08 6.81
N GLY A 233 8.82 -5.00 5.94
CA GLY A 233 10.00 -5.79 6.22
C GLY A 233 10.56 -6.54 5.05
N PHE A 234 11.79 -7.00 5.26
CA PHE A 234 12.57 -7.74 4.30
C PHE A 234 12.79 -9.17 4.77
N VAL A 235 12.55 -10.12 3.86
CA VAL A 235 12.88 -11.52 4.03
C VAL A 235 13.99 -11.87 3.06
N GLU A 236 15.13 -12.29 3.59
CA GLU A 236 16.23 -12.86 2.81
C GLU A 236 16.06 -14.38 2.70
N SER A 237 16.17 -14.93 1.50
CA SER A 237 16.25 -16.38 1.30
C SER A 237 17.61 -16.95 1.71
N SER A 238 17.70 -18.26 1.96
CA SER A 238 18.96 -18.88 2.39
C SER A 238 20.08 -18.82 1.32
N ASP A 239 19.72 -18.61 0.05
CA ASP A 239 20.63 -18.37 -1.07
C ASP A 239 20.93 -16.87 -1.31
N GLY A 240 20.56 -15.98 -0.39
CA GLY A 240 21.04 -14.60 -0.34
C GLY A 240 20.27 -13.58 -1.17
N TYR A 241 18.99 -13.82 -1.47
CA TYR A 241 18.14 -12.90 -2.22
C TYR A 241 17.09 -12.24 -1.33
N ILE A 242 16.83 -10.94 -1.58
CA ILE A 242 15.70 -10.22 -1.01
C ILE A 242 14.52 -10.27 -1.97
N VAL A 243 13.32 -10.58 -1.46
CA VAL A 243 12.08 -10.61 -2.22
C VAL A 243 11.32 -9.28 -2.15
N PHE A 244 10.78 -8.84 -3.28
CA PHE A 244 9.91 -7.67 -3.39
C PHE A 244 8.59 -8.10 -4.02
N VAL A 245 7.48 -7.72 -3.40
CA VAL A 245 6.14 -8.20 -3.78
C VAL A 245 5.40 -7.15 -4.61
N LYS A 246 4.89 -7.55 -5.78
CA LYS A 246 4.05 -6.66 -6.60
C LYS A 246 2.62 -6.59 -6.08
N ARG A 247 2.23 -5.40 -5.62
CA ARG A 247 0.93 -5.06 -5.03
C ARG A 247 -0.24 -5.17 -6.01
N GLY A 248 -1.43 -5.48 -5.50
CA GLY A 248 -2.66 -5.53 -6.27
C GLY A 248 -3.13 -4.15 -6.77
N ASN A 249 -4.04 -4.15 -7.75
CA ASN A 249 -4.61 -2.90 -8.33
C ASN A 249 -5.87 -2.40 -7.60
N ARG A 250 -6.31 -3.08 -6.53
CA ARG A 250 -7.54 -2.78 -5.78
C ARG A 250 -7.29 -2.30 -4.34
N LEU A 251 -6.04 -2.10 -3.97
CA LEU A 251 -5.63 -1.55 -2.68
C LEU A 251 -6.02 -0.08 -2.59
N SER A 252 -6.06 0.51 -1.40
CA SER A 252 -6.35 1.94 -1.30
C SER A 252 -5.15 2.83 -1.57
N ILE A 253 -3.91 2.31 -1.60
CA ILE A 253 -2.70 3.04 -1.98
C ILE A 253 -1.66 2.08 -2.55
N GLY A 254 -0.72 2.58 -3.36
CA GLY A 254 0.35 1.82 -3.97
C GLY A 254 -0.17 0.79 -4.97
N LYS A 255 -1.18 1.15 -5.77
CA LYS A 255 -1.82 0.23 -6.72
C LYS A 255 -0.83 -0.20 -7.80
N GLY A 256 -0.55 -1.49 -7.88
CA GLY A 256 0.28 -2.07 -8.94
C GLY A 256 1.78 -1.72 -8.85
N THR A 257 2.24 -1.15 -7.74
CA THR A 257 3.66 -0.91 -7.45
C THR A 257 4.31 -2.15 -6.81
N TYR A 258 5.64 -2.18 -6.75
CA TYR A 258 6.38 -3.10 -5.89
C TYR A 258 6.46 -2.52 -4.48
N GLY A 259 6.33 -3.38 -3.49
CA GLY A 259 6.65 -3.09 -2.08
C GLY A 259 7.80 -3.97 -1.61
N ASP A 260 8.04 -3.90 -0.30
CA ASP A 260 9.03 -4.72 0.40
C ASP A 260 8.62 -6.21 0.39
N SER A 261 9.31 -7.06 1.16
CA SER A 261 8.95 -8.48 1.25
C SER A 261 7.60 -8.68 1.92
N VAL A 262 7.31 -7.84 2.92
CA VAL A 262 6.04 -7.76 3.62
C VAL A 262 5.70 -6.28 3.84
N GLY A 263 4.46 -5.87 3.59
CA GLY A 263 4.04 -4.47 3.77
C GLY A 263 2.56 -4.35 4.11
N ALA A 264 2.27 -4.16 5.40
CA ALA A 264 0.92 -4.29 5.93
C ALA A 264 0.59 -3.30 7.07
N SER A 265 -0.71 -3.13 7.32
CA SER A 265 -1.20 -2.58 8.59
C SER A 265 -1.24 -3.68 9.65
N LEU A 266 -0.97 -3.35 10.91
CA LEU A 266 -1.07 -4.31 12.01
C LEU A 266 -2.50 -4.86 12.17
N LYS A 267 -2.69 -6.15 11.89
CA LYS A 267 -4.01 -6.80 11.97
C LYS A 267 -4.35 -7.13 13.43
N THR A 268 -5.33 -6.42 13.96
CA THR A 268 -5.80 -6.53 15.36
C THR A 268 -6.21 -7.95 15.78
N LYS A 269 -6.72 -8.77 14.85
CA LYS A 269 -7.07 -10.18 15.13
C LYS A 269 -5.89 -11.05 15.59
N TYR A 270 -4.66 -10.67 15.26
CA TYR A 270 -3.43 -11.34 15.69
C TYR A 270 -2.74 -10.58 16.82
N ALA A 271 -2.93 -9.26 16.85
CA ALA A 271 -2.19 -8.37 17.75
C ALA A 271 -2.84 -8.15 19.12
N LEU A 272 -4.17 -8.27 19.21
CA LEU A 272 -4.90 -8.04 20.45
C LEU A 272 -5.07 -9.32 21.26
N ASP A 273 -4.90 -9.20 22.57
CA ASP A 273 -5.24 -10.27 23.51
C ASP A 273 -6.75 -10.37 23.79
N ARG A 274 -7.15 -11.26 24.71
CA ARG A 274 -8.57 -11.44 25.07
C ARG A 274 -9.20 -10.23 25.77
N SER A 275 -8.40 -9.36 26.36
CA SER A 275 -8.84 -8.09 26.95
C SER A 275 -8.94 -6.98 25.92
N GLY A 276 -8.59 -7.26 24.65
CA GLY A 276 -8.57 -6.29 23.58
C GLY A 276 -7.36 -5.37 23.64
N LYS A 277 -6.29 -5.73 24.37
CA LYS A 277 -5.04 -4.96 24.49
C LYS A 277 -3.96 -5.42 23.53
N LEU A 278 -3.19 -4.48 22.99
CA LEU A 278 -1.99 -4.79 22.21
C LEU A 278 -0.89 -5.27 23.16
N THR A 279 -0.20 -6.33 22.76
CA THR A 279 0.94 -6.89 23.49
C THR A 279 2.13 -7.08 22.57
N GLU A 280 3.34 -7.11 23.12
CA GLU A 280 4.58 -7.38 22.36
C GLU A 280 4.47 -8.70 21.57
N LYS A 281 4.00 -9.77 22.25
CA LYS A 281 3.71 -11.06 21.61
C LYS A 281 2.72 -10.93 20.46
N GLY A 282 1.66 -10.13 20.64
CA GLY A 282 0.67 -9.87 19.59
C GLY A 282 1.26 -9.12 18.39
N LEU A 283 2.14 -8.15 18.63
CA LEU A 283 2.86 -7.46 17.56
C LEU A 283 3.70 -8.44 16.73
N ILE A 284 4.49 -9.29 17.39
CA ILE A 284 5.30 -10.33 16.73
C ILE A 284 4.42 -11.31 15.95
N GLU A 285 3.34 -11.80 16.55
CA GLU A 285 2.42 -12.75 15.91
C GLU A 285 1.77 -12.16 14.66
N ALA A 286 1.43 -10.87 14.69
CA ALA A 286 0.88 -10.19 13.53
C ALA A 286 1.91 -10.05 12.39
N ILE A 287 3.19 -9.79 12.69
CA ILE A 287 4.27 -9.76 11.69
C ILE A 287 4.47 -11.15 11.07
N LEU A 288 4.61 -12.18 11.90
CA LEU A 288 4.78 -13.58 11.45
C LEU A 288 3.61 -14.06 10.60
N SER A 289 2.39 -13.70 11.00
CA SER A 289 1.17 -13.97 10.24
C SER A 289 1.21 -13.31 8.86
N GLU A 290 1.71 -12.08 8.72
CA GLU A 290 1.83 -11.44 7.41
C GLU A 290 2.95 -12.03 6.55
N ILE A 291 4.09 -12.43 7.12
CA ILE A 291 5.12 -13.21 6.40
C ILE A 291 4.50 -14.48 5.81
N THR A 292 3.72 -15.21 6.62
CA THR A 292 3.03 -16.41 6.19
C THR A 292 1.98 -16.12 5.11
N ASN A 293 1.22 -15.03 5.26
CA ASN A 293 0.14 -14.68 4.32
C ASN A 293 0.68 -14.20 2.97
N GLU A 294 1.72 -13.37 2.96
CA GLU A 294 2.28 -12.75 1.75
C GLU A 294 3.26 -13.66 1.02
N LEU A 295 4.18 -14.32 1.74
CA LEU A 295 5.27 -15.09 1.14
C LEU A 295 5.10 -16.61 1.25
N LYS A 296 4.12 -17.07 2.04
CA LYS A 296 3.89 -18.50 2.31
C LYS A 296 5.10 -19.19 2.97
N ILE A 297 5.82 -18.44 3.80
CA ILE A 297 6.92 -18.93 4.64
C ILE A 297 6.38 -19.14 6.05
N GLN A 298 6.48 -20.35 6.58
CA GLN A 298 6.04 -20.70 7.93
C GLN A 298 7.06 -20.22 8.98
N ARG A 299 6.63 -20.16 10.24
CA ARG A 299 7.49 -19.73 11.36
C ARG A 299 8.74 -20.60 11.49
N GLU A 300 8.61 -21.91 11.28
CA GLU A 300 9.69 -22.88 11.41
C GLU A 300 10.68 -22.82 10.24
N GLU A 301 10.33 -22.08 9.18
CA GLU A 301 11.15 -21.87 7.98
C GLU A 301 11.96 -20.56 8.06
N LEU A 302 12.01 -19.94 9.25
CA LEU A 302 12.86 -18.79 9.57
C LEU A 302 14.13 -19.28 10.28
N GLU A 303 15.29 -18.71 9.97
CA GLU A 303 16.58 -19.16 10.51
C GLU A 303 16.69 -18.92 12.03
N GLU A 304 15.97 -17.93 12.55
CA GLU A 304 15.92 -17.59 13.97
C GLU A 304 14.48 -17.33 14.42
N GLU A 305 14.24 -17.50 15.73
CA GLU A 305 13.00 -17.04 16.31
C GLU A 305 12.90 -15.52 16.20
N PHE A 306 11.84 -15.05 15.53
CA PHE A 306 11.57 -13.63 15.42
C PHE A 306 11.42 -13.03 16.82
N SER A 307 12.25 -12.05 17.11
CA SER A 307 12.21 -11.20 18.29
C SER A 307 12.43 -9.76 17.87
N ASP A 308 11.76 -8.86 18.57
CA ASP A 308 11.91 -7.41 18.46
C ASP A 308 13.38 -6.97 18.52
N ARG A 309 14.15 -7.51 19.47
CA ARG A 309 15.57 -7.19 19.68
C ARG A 309 16.41 -7.41 18.44
N LYS A 310 16.16 -8.48 17.72
CA LYS A 310 17.05 -8.89 16.63
C LYS A 310 16.58 -8.40 15.27
N HIS A 311 15.27 -8.29 15.07
CA HIS A 311 14.71 -8.20 13.73
C HIS A 311 14.08 -6.85 13.42
N LEU A 312 13.70 -6.03 14.40
CA LEU A 312 13.31 -4.66 14.12
C LEU A 312 14.56 -3.79 13.92
N ILE A 313 14.61 -3.10 12.78
CA ILE A 313 15.78 -2.32 12.36
C ILE A 313 15.51 -0.82 12.31
N ALA A 314 14.24 -0.39 12.20
CA ALA A 314 13.89 1.02 12.25
C ALA A 314 12.44 1.28 12.68
N ALA A 315 12.24 2.48 13.22
CA ALA A 315 10.96 3.12 13.44
C ALA A 315 10.95 4.43 12.64
N TYR A 316 10.03 4.57 11.69
CA TYR A 316 10.02 5.69 10.75
C TYR A 316 8.61 6.26 10.49
N ARG A 317 8.56 7.48 9.91
CA ARG A 317 7.34 8.20 9.55
C ARG A 317 7.25 8.39 8.05
N ASP A 318 6.15 7.94 7.42
CA ASP A 318 5.85 8.17 6.00
C ASP A 318 5.18 9.53 5.79
N ILE A 319 5.91 10.50 5.24
CA ILE A 319 5.45 11.89 5.08
C ILE A 319 4.38 12.01 4.00
N VAL A 320 4.37 11.10 3.02
CA VAL A 320 3.34 11.05 1.98
C VAL A 320 1.98 10.82 2.64
N GLU A 321 1.91 9.87 3.59
CA GLU A 321 0.72 9.60 4.41
C GLU A 321 0.62 10.51 5.66
N GLY A 322 1.25 11.70 5.67
CA GLY A 322 1.11 12.68 6.75
C GLY A 322 1.94 12.36 8.00
N GLY A 323 3.03 11.61 7.85
CA GLY A 323 3.81 11.10 8.97
C GLY A 323 3.16 9.88 9.60
N LYS A 324 2.61 8.97 8.81
CA LYS A 324 2.06 7.74 9.36
C LYS A 324 3.21 6.88 9.93
N PRO A 325 3.08 6.36 11.17
CA PRO A 325 4.13 5.57 11.83
C PRO A 325 4.23 4.16 11.24
N GLN A 326 5.47 3.71 11.08
CA GLN A 326 5.81 2.41 10.50
C GLN A 326 6.99 1.80 11.25
N LEU A 327 6.94 0.48 11.47
CA LEU A 327 8.09 -0.31 11.89
C LEU A 327 8.73 -0.98 10.67
N LEU A 328 10.06 -1.12 10.68
CA LEU A 328 10.81 -1.85 9.66
C LEU A 328 11.49 -3.05 10.30
N PHE A 329 11.33 -4.23 9.69
CA PHE A 329 12.02 -5.44 10.12
C PHE A 329 12.85 -6.08 9.01
N TYR A 330 13.81 -6.92 9.41
CA TYR A 330 14.58 -7.77 8.51
C TYR A 330 14.76 -9.15 9.16
N ILE A 331 14.55 -10.21 8.38
CA ILE A 331 14.72 -11.60 8.84
C ILE A 331 15.19 -12.50 7.70
N ARG A 332 15.87 -13.60 8.05
CA ARG A 332 16.34 -14.62 7.13
C ARG A 332 15.47 -15.86 7.18
N SER A 333 15.15 -16.42 6.02
CA SER A 333 14.47 -17.70 5.85
C SER A 333 15.48 -18.80 5.57
N SER A 334 15.23 -20.00 6.10
CA SER A 334 16.01 -21.20 5.79
C SER A 334 15.72 -21.72 4.37
N LEU A 335 14.66 -21.24 3.71
CA LEU A 335 14.29 -21.63 2.36
C LEU A 335 15.08 -20.86 1.29
N PRO A 336 15.53 -21.55 0.22
CA PRO A 336 16.07 -20.87 -0.94
C PRO A 336 14.95 -20.19 -1.73
N LYS A 337 15.30 -19.17 -2.52
CA LYS A 337 14.38 -18.41 -3.38
C LYS A 337 13.42 -19.31 -4.15
N GLU A 338 13.93 -20.35 -4.81
CA GLU A 338 13.13 -21.25 -5.67
C GLU A 338 12.00 -21.94 -4.89
N ARG A 339 12.25 -22.30 -3.62
CA ARG A 339 11.25 -22.95 -2.78
C ARG A 339 10.16 -21.97 -2.34
N ILE A 340 10.55 -20.74 -2.01
CA ILE A 340 9.61 -19.67 -1.68
C ILE A 340 8.70 -19.38 -2.88
N GLU A 341 9.26 -19.28 -4.09
CA GLU A 341 8.48 -19.10 -5.32
C GLU A 341 7.49 -20.25 -5.56
N GLN A 342 7.92 -21.50 -5.38
CA GLN A 342 7.06 -22.67 -5.52
C GLN A 342 5.87 -22.63 -4.56
N ASN A 343 6.12 -22.34 -3.27
CA ASN A 343 5.08 -22.24 -2.25
C ASN A 343 4.08 -21.13 -2.61
N PHE A 344 4.59 -19.95 -2.97
CA PHE A 344 3.80 -18.79 -3.37
C PHE A 344 2.91 -19.10 -4.59
N PHE A 345 3.49 -19.60 -5.68
CA PHE A 345 2.74 -19.86 -6.92
C PHE A 345 1.81 -21.08 -6.82
N ALA A 346 2.12 -22.07 -6.00
CA ALA A 346 1.21 -23.19 -5.74
C ALA A 346 -0.09 -22.68 -5.10
N GLU A 347 0.02 -21.79 -4.12
CA GLU A 347 -1.14 -21.23 -3.42
C GLU A 347 -1.94 -20.27 -4.30
N VAL A 348 -1.27 -19.39 -5.05
CA VAL A 348 -1.91 -18.53 -6.06
C VAL A 348 -2.66 -19.35 -7.12
N LYS A 349 -2.12 -20.50 -7.54
CA LYS A 349 -2.80 -21.42 -8.46
C LYS A 349 -4.04 -22.07 -7.83
N LYS A 350 -3.96 -22.54 -6.58
CA LYS A 350 -5.14 -23.10 -5.88
C LYS A 350 -6.24 -22.07 -5.72
N SER A 351 -5.88 -20.85 -5.30
CA SER A 351 -6.83 -19.76 -5.11
C SER A 351 -7.49 -19.34 -6.44
N SER A 352 -6.73 -19.34 -7.55
CA SER A 352 -7.26 -19.09 -8.90
C SER A 352 -8.24 -20.16 -9.41
N LYS A 353 -8.08 -21.43 -9.00
CA LYS A 353 -8.98 -22.54 -9.38
C LYS A 353 -10.25 -22.59 -8.52
N ILE A 354 -10.17 -22.16 -7.26
CA ILE A 354 -11.26 -22.30 -6.29
C ILE A 354 -12.17 -21.05 -6.26
N HIS A 355 -11.67 -19.85 -6.57
CA HIS A 355 -12.46 -18.61 -6.51
C HIS A 355 -12.15 -17.61 -7.66
N GLN A 356 -13.05 -17.55 -8.66
CA GLN A 356 -13.26 -16.34 -9.49
C GLN A 356 -13.87 -15.15 -8.70
N ARG A 357 -13.92 -15.23 -7.36
CA ARG A 357 -14.44 -14.17 -6.48
C ARG A 357 -13.42 -13.81 -5.42
N GLU A 358 -12.92 -12.58 -5.54
CA GLU A 358 -12.39 -11.78 -4.43
C GLU A 358 -11.19 -12.37 -3.65
N LEU A 359 -10.02 -12.45 -4.27
CA LEU A 359 -8.78 -12.66 -3.53
C LEU A 359 -8.25 -11.33 -2.99
N LEU A 360 -8.01 -11.33 -1.67
CA LEU A 360 -7.38 -10.29 -0.84
C LEU A 360 -5.86 -10.53 -0.71
N GLU A 361 -5.29 -11.42 -1.52
CA GLU A 361 -3.85 -11.68 -1.51
C GLU A 361 -3.11 -10.61 -2.32
N ASP A 362 -2.20 -9.90 -1.66
CA ASP A 362 -1.20 -9.06 -2.30
C ASP A 362 -0.09 -9.93 -2.91
N GLY A 363 0.48 -9.48 -4.03
CA GLY A 363 1.46 -10.26 -4.78
C GLY A 363 0.87 -11.05 -5.95
N LYS A 364 1.19 -10.64 -7.19
CA LYS A 364 1.04 -11.51 -8.38
C LYS A 364 2.35 -11.87 -9.04
N LYS A 365 3.42 -11.18 -8.65
CA LYS A 365 4.75 -11.27 -9.21
C LYS A 365 5.73 -10.96 -8.09
N LEU A 366 6.78 -11.75 -8.02
CA LEU A 366 7.93 -11.49 -7.15
C LEU A 366 9.04 -10.88 -8.00
N LEU A 367 9.79 -9.96 -7.41
CA LEU A 367 11.09 -9.51 -7.90
C LEU A 367 12.11 -9.93 -6.85
N TRP A 368 13.19 -10.57 -7.30
CA TRP A 368 14.28 -10.99 -6.43
C TRP A 368 15.53 -10.22 -6.78
N ILE A 369 16.19 -9.69 -5.76
CA ILE A 369 17.44 -8.95 -5.90
C ILE A 369 18.47 -9.60 -4.96
N PRO A 370 19.64 -10.02 -5.45
CA PRO A 370 20.71 -10.50 -4.57
C PRO A 370 21.06 -9.44 -3.52
N LYS A 371 21.24 -9.85 -2.27
CA LYS A 371 21.67 -8.94 -1.20
C LYS A 371 22.94 -8.17 -1.56
N THR A 372 23.86 -8.83 -2.28
CA THR A 372 25.12 -8.25 -2.75
C THR A 372 24.94 -7.13 -3.78
N GLU A 373 23.76 -7.00 -4.39
CA GLU A 373 23.48 -6.00 -5.42
C GLU A 373 22.63 -4.82 -4.93
N LEU A 374 22.16 -4.84 -3.67
CA LEU A 374 21.35 -3.76 -3.11
C LEU A 374 22.06 -2.40 -3.17
N ASP A 375 23.37 -2.39 -2.91
CA ASP A 375 24.21 -1.19 -2.99
C ASP A 375 24.43 -0.63 -4.41
N HIS A 376 24.04 -1.39 -5.43
CA HIS A 376 24.19 -1.03 -6.84
C HIS A 376 22.85 -0.67 -7.51
N LEU A 377 21.76 -0.65 -6.73
CA LEU A 377 20.47 -0.14 -7.17
C LEU A 377 20.56 1.36 -7.43
N CYS A 378 19.76 1.83 -8.39
CA CYS A 378 19.42 3.25 -8.42
C CYS A 378 18.04 3.41 -7.78
N ILE A 379 17.97 4.15 -6.68
CA ILE A 379 16.77 4.33 -5.86
C ILE A 379 16.28 5.75 -6.05
N LEU A 380 14.99 5.90 -6.32
CA LEU A 380 14.25 7.15 -6.42
C LEU A 380 13.06 7.11 -5.46
N PRO A 381 12.45 8.27 -5.10
CA PRO A 381 11.31 8.27 -4.18
C PRO A 381 10.16 7.35 -4.61
N ASN A 382 9.91 7.19 -5.91
CA ASN A 382 8.77 6.41 -6.42
C ASN A 382 9.13 5.17 -7.23
N MET A 383 10.41 4.76 -7.25
CA MET A 383 10.85 3.58 -7.98
C MET A 383 12.26 3.16 -7.62
N ILE A 384 12.60 1.93 -7.94
CA ILE A 384 13.98 1.49 -8.11
C ILE A 384 14.26 1.18 -9.58
N ILE A 385 15.52 1.30 -9.97
CA ILE A 385 16.04 0.86 -11.25
C ILE A 385 17.04 -0.27 -10.99
N TYR A 386 16.75 -1.42 -11.58
CA TYR A 386 17.55 -2.63 -11.43
C TYR A 386 17.72 -3.30 -12.80
N HIS A 387 18.95 -3.63 -13.16
CA HIS A 387 19.36 -4.08 -14.51
C HIS A 387 18.72 -3.26 -15.65
N GLY A 388 18.75 -1.93 -15.54
CA GLY A 388 18.22 -1.02 -16.56
C GLY A 388 16.69 -1.09 -16.74
N LYS A 389 15.96 -1.68 -15.78
CA LYS A 389 14.48 -1.74 -15.75
C LYS A 389 13.96 -0.96 -14.56
N THR A 390 12.85 -0.26 -14.76
CA THR A 390 12.19 0.54 -13.73
C THR A 390 11.10 -0.27 -13.01
N TYR A 391 11.10 -0.22 -11.69
CA TYR A 391 10.10 -0.86 -10.83
C TYR A 391 9.49 0.21 -9.93
N ARG A 392 8.23 0.62 -10.22
CA ARG A 392 7.53 1.64 -9.43
C ARG A 392 7.32 1.15 -8.00
N MET A 393 7.49 2.03 -7.02
CA MET A 393 7.36 1.78 -5.58
C MET A 393 6.70 2.99 -4.89
N MET A 394 6.22 2.79 -3.67
CA MET A 394 5.87 3.91 -2.80
C MET A 394 7.14 4.44 -2.11
N PRO A 395 7.19 5.73 -1.73
CA PRO A 395 8.35 6.30 -1.01
C PRO A 395 8.73 5.58 0.28
N SER A 396 7.75 5.10 1.06
CA SER A 396 8.03 4.26 2.23
C SER A 396 8.82 3.00 1.87
N ALA A 397 8.46 2.28 0.81
CA ALA A 397 9.18 1.08 0.39
C ALA A 397 10.58 1.41 -0.20
N ALA A 398 10.71 2.49 -0.97
CA ALA A 398 12.02 2.93 -1.45
C ALA A 398 12.96 3.31 -0.30
N ALA A 399 12.45 4.04 0.71
CA ALA A 399 13.20 4.37 1.92
C ALA A 399 13.53 3.14 2.78
N SER A 400 12.62 2.15 2.87
CA SER A 400 12.89 0.86 3.53
C SER A 400 14.16 0.22 2.97
N ILE A 401 14.35 0.23 1.65
CA ILE A 401 15.55 -0.36 1.01
C ILE A 401 16.81 0.38 1.45
N VAL A 402 16.78 1.71 1.52
CA VAL A 402 17.92 2.52 1.97
C VAL A 402 18.27 2.18 3.43
N MET A 403 17.28 2.12 4.32
CA MET A 403 17.49 1.74 5.72
C MET A 403 18.02 0.30 5.86
N LEU A 404 17.55 -0.64 5.02
CA LEU A 404 18.11 -2.00 4.98
C LEU A 404 19.58 -2.00 4.56
N ILE A 405 19.92 -1.24 3.51
CA ILE A 405 21.31 -1.12 3.02
C ILE A 405 22.23 -0.60 4.13
N GLU A 406 21.80 0.44 4.85
CA GLU A 406 22.56 1.02 5.97
C GLU A 406 22.72 0.04 7.12
N TYR A 407 21.63 -0.62 7.53
CA TYR A 407 21.65 -1.69 8.53
C TYR A 407 22.64 -2.80 8.17
N LEU A 408 22.57 -3.32 6.94
CA LEU A 408 23.45 -4.41 6.47
C LEU A 408 24.93 -4.01 6.37
N LYS A 409 25.25 -2.72 6.21
CA LYS A 409 26.63 -2.22 6.26
C LYS A 409 27.13 -2.16 7.69
N ASN A 410 26.30 -1.66 8.60
CA ASN A 410 26.66 -1.51 10.01
C ASN A 410 26.84 -2.88 10.70
N SER A 411 26.03 -3.88 10.36
CA SER A 411 26.17 -5.25 10.92
C SER A 411 27.37 -6.05 10.38
N ARG A 412 28.15 -5.51 9.43
CA ARG A 412 29.38 -6.14 8.91
C ARG A 412 30.67 -5.56 9.51
N GLY A 413 30.56 -4.48 10.31
CA GLY A 413 31.64 -3.95 11.14
C GLY A 413 31.57 -4.55 12.53
#